data_AF-A0A1Y5KR67-F1
#
_entry.id   AF-A0A1Y5KR67-F1
#
_cell.length_a   1.000
_cell.length_b   1.000
_cell.length_c   1.000
_cell.angle_alpha   90.00
_cell.angle_beta   90.00
_cell.angle_gamma   90.00
#
_symmetry.space_group_name_H-M   'P 1'
#
loop_
_entity.id
_entity.type
_entity.pdbx_description
1 polymer ?
#
loop_
_entity_poly.entity_id
_entity_poly.type
_entity_poly.pdbx_seq_one_letter_code
_entity_poly.pdbx_strand_id
1 'polypeptide(L)' 'MLENLLVVVIIAMALLFADRRSFARSERRTKVLYILLLLPASYLSLLFILQLPWFNIGHLTKAMYGWPARQIVALLK' A
#
# COMPACT_ATOMS: atom_id res chain seq x y z
N MET A 1 -10.49 -1.68 -14.57
CA MET A 1 -9.36 -0.74 -14.66
C MET A 1 -9.79 0.72 -14.61
N LEU A 2 -10.74 1.16 -15.46
CA LEU A 2 -11.25 2.54 -15.45
C LEU A 2 -11.86 2.94 -14.09
N GLU A 3 -12.67 2.06 -13.49
CA GLU A 3 -13.27 2.27 -12.16
C GLU A 3 -12.19 2.44 -11.08
N ASN A 4 -11.19 1.55 -11.04
CA ASN A 4 -10.07 1.64 -10.10
C ASN A 4 -9.27 2.93 -10.28
N LEU A 5 -9.10 3.39 -11.53
CA LEU A 5 -8.44 4.64 -11.85
C LEU A 5 -9.26 5.85 -11.34
N LEU A 6 -10.57 5.84 -11.53
CA LEU A 6 -11.47 6.86 -10.98
C LEU A 6 -11.37 6.94 -9.45
N VAL A 7 -11.38 5.79 -8.78
CA VAL A 7 -11.23 5.71 -7.31
C VAL A 7 -9.91 6.33 -6.87
N VAL A 8 -8.79 5.96 -7.51
CA VAL A 8 -7.46 6.53 -7.20
C VAL A 8 -7.44 8.04 -7.44
N VAL A 9 -8.02 8.53 -8.54
CA VAL A 9 -8.07 9.97 -8.85
C VAL A 9 -8.87 10.74 -7.79
N ILE A 10 -10.02 10.22 -7.35
CA ILE A 10 -10.84 10.85 -6.32
C ILE A 10 -10.07 10.92 -5.00
N ILE A 11 -9.43 9.82 -4.59
CA ILE A 11 -8.63 9.77 -3.35
C ILE A 11 -7.44 10.72 -3.43
N ALA A 12 -6.72 10.74 -4.56
CA ALA A 12 -5.59 11.64 -4.76
C ALA A 12 -6.02 13.11 -4.71
N MET A 13 -7.16 13.46 -5.32
CA MET A 13 -7.71 14.81 -5.24
C MET A 13 -8.12 15.17 -3.81
N ALA A 14 -8.76 14.26 -3.08
CA ALA A 14 -9.14 14.49 -1.69
C ALA A 14 -7.90 14.74 -0.80
N LEU A 15 -6.85 13.93 -0.97
CA LEU A 15 -5.58 14.08 -0.26
C LEU A 15 -4.93 15.44 -0.57
N LEU A 16 -4.78 15.78 -1.86
CA LEU A 16 -4.18 17.04 -2.28
C LEU A 16 -4.99 18.25 -1.82
N PHE A 17 -6.31 18.16 -1.78
CA PHE A 17 -7.17 19.25 -1.33
C PHE A 17 -7.08 19.45 0.18
N ALA A 18 -7.09 18.36 0.96
CA ALA A 18 -6.92 18.40 2.41
C ALA A 18 -5.56 18.99 2.80
N ASP A 19 -4.49 18.55 2.14
CA ASP A 19 -3.13 18.96 2.48
C ASP A 19 -2.68 20.27 1.81
N ARG A 20 -3.45 20.84 0.89
CA ARG A 20 -3.08 22.05 0.14
C ARG A 20 -2.58 23.19 1.02
N ARG A 21 -3.30 23.48 2.11
CA ARG A 21 -2.95 24.57 3.05
C ARG A 21 -1.73 24.22 3.91
N SER A 22 -1.63 22.96 4.32
CA SER A 22 -0.54 22.45 5.15
C SER A 22 0.77 22.44 4.36
N PHE A 23 0.75 21.93 3.13
CA PHE A 23 1.91 21.83 2.25
C PHE A 23 2.50 23.20 1.85
N ALA A 24 1.65 24.20 1.63
CA ALA A 24 2.09 25.56 1.30
C ALA A 24 2.91 26.21 2.43
N ARG A 25 2.54 25.97 3.69
CA ARG A 25 3.20 26.53 4.88
C ARG A 25 4.30 25.64 5.47
N SER A 26 4.50 24.48 4.87
CA SER A 26 5.37 23.43 5.38
C SER A 26 6.85 23.66 5.03
N GLU A 27 7.72 23.32 5.98
CA GLU A 27 9.17 23.37 5.83
C GLU A 27 9.70 22.38 4.79
N ARG A 28 10.90 22.65 4.26
CA ARG A 28 11.53 21.84 3.21
C ARG A 28 11.67 20.36 3.60
N ARG A 29 11.99 20.07 4.87
CA ARG A 29 12.13 18.70 5.40
C ARG A 29 10.81 17.94 5.36
N THR A 30 9.72 18.58 5.77
CA THR A 30 8.38 17.98 5.75
C THR A 30 7.90 17.74 4.32
N LYS A 31 8.24 18.62 3.37
CA LYS A 31 7.97 18.40 1.94
C LYS A 31 8.71 17.17 1.39
N VAL A 32 9.96 16.96 1.79
CA VAL A 32 10.73 15.77 1.40
C VAL A 32 10.11 14.50 1.96
N LEU A 33 9.72 14.49 3.23
CA LEU A 33 9.02 13.36 3.85
C LEU A 33 7.68 13.07 3.18
N TYR A 34 6.93 14.12 2.83
CA TYR A 34 5.67 13.99 2.11
C TYR A 34 5.87 13.33 0.74
N ILE A 35 6.87 13.76 -0.05
CA ILE A 35 7.22 13.13 -1.32
C ILE A 35 7.65 11.67 -1.12
N LEU A 36 8.43 11.39 -0.08
CA LEU A 36 8.87 10.04 0.27
C LEU A 36 7.69 9.12 0.60
N LEU A 37 6.64 9.65 1.26
CA LEU A 37 5.38 8.95 1.55
C LEU A 37 4.47 8.80 0.32
N LEU A 38 4.53 9.75 -0.61
CA LEU A 38 3.76 9.68 -1.85
C LEU A 38 4.27 8.58 -2.79
N LEU A 39 5.55 8.24 -2.70
CA LEU A 39 6.21 7.22 -3.51
C LEU A 39 5.62 5.81 -3.30
N PRO A 40 5.52 5.25 -2.08
CA PRO A 40 4.85 3.98 -1.85
C PRO A 40 3.33 4.06 -2.11
N ALA A 41 2.69 5.21 -1.84
CA ALA A 41 1.27 5.39 -2.13
C ALA A 41 0.95 5.33 -3.63
N SER A 42 1.80 5.93 -4.46
CA SER A 42 1.68 5.87 -5.93
C SER A 42 1.97 4.46 -6.47
N TYR A 43 2.95 3.75 -5.90
CA TYR A 43 3.19 2.35 -6.21
C TYR A 43 1.99 1.46 -5.89
N LEU A 44 1.40 1.60 -4.69
CA LEU A 44 0.18 0.86 -4.30
C LEU A 44 -1.00 1.19 -5.22
N SER A 45 -1.13 2.45 -5.62
CA SER A 45 -2.17 2.89 -6.57
C SER A 45 -2.01 2.22 -7.93
N LEU A 46 -0.78 2.10 -8.44
CA LEU A 46 -0.48 1.40 -9.70
C LEU A 46 -0.87 -0.07 -9.63
N LEU A 47 -0.53 -0.76 -8.53
CA LEU A 47 -0.89 -2.16 -8.34
C LEU A 47 -2.40 -2.36 -8.26
N PHE A 48 -3.11 -1.44 -7.61
CA PHE A 48 -4.56 -1.45 -7.53
C PHE A 48 -5.23 -1.21 -8.89
N ILE A 49 -4.73 -0.26 -9.68
CA ILE A 49 -5.25 0.04 -11.03
C ILE A 49 -5.00 -1.14 -11.97
N LEU A 50 -3.77 -1.65 -11.97
CA LEU A 50 -3.31 -2.69 -12.88
C LEU A 50 -3.68 -4.10 -12.42
N GLN A 51 -4.31 -4.23 -11.24
CA GLN A 51 -4.65 -5.51 -10.61
C GLN A 51 -3.46 -6.50 -10.60
N LEU A 52 -2.25 -5.96 -10.46
CA LEU A 52 -1.04 -6.75 -10.43
C LEU A 52 -1.08 -7.67 -9.19
N PRO A 53 -0.64 -8.93 -9.31
CA PRO A 53 -0.53 -9.82 -8.17
C PRO A 53 0.48 -9.23 -7.18
N TRP A 54 -0.03 -8.67 -6.09
CA TRP A 54 0.80 -8.20 -4.99
C TRP A 54 1.57 -9.38 -4.38
N PHE A 55 2.77 -9.12 -3.85
CA PHE A 55 3.54 -10.13 -3.15
C PHE A 55 2.72 -10.68 -1.98
N ASN A 56 2.13 -11.86 -2.18
CA ASN A 56 1.18 -12.41 -1.23
C ASN A 56 1.94 -12.76 0.07
N ILE A 57 1.65 -12.02 1.13
CA ILE A 57 2.21 -12.24 2.47
C ILE A 57 1.92 -13.67 2.95
N GLY A 58 0.88 -14.31 2.41
CA GLY A 58 0.61 -15.73 2.56
C GLY A 58 1.79 -16.64 2.15
N HIS A 59 2.54 -16.29 1.11
CA HIS A 59 3.73 -17.04 0.72
C HIS A 59 4.89 -16.84 1.69
N LEU A 60 5.08 -15.62 2.23
CA LEU A 60 6.08 -15.33 3.26
C LEU A 60 5.77 -16.06 4.57
N THR A 61 4.52 -15.97 5.03
CA THR A 61 4.05 -16.65 6.24
C THR A 61 4.08 -18.16 6.09
N LYS A 62 3.73 -18.70 4.92
CA LYS A 62 3.89 -20.13 4.60
C LYS A 62 5.36 -20.55 4.51
N ALA A 63 6.25 -19.69 4.05
CA ALA A 63 7.69 -19.97 4.05
C ALA A 63 8.27 -19.98 5.48
N MET A 64 7.85 -19.04 6.32
CA MET A 64 8.35 -18.91 7.70
C MET A 64 7.72 -19.92 8.67
N TYR A 65 6.41 -20.16 8.56
CA TYR A 65 5.63 -20.94 9.53
C TYR A 65 4.97 -22.18 8.91
N GLY A 66 5.16 -22.46 7.63
CA GLY A 66 4.53 -23.62 6.97
C GLY A 66 5.05 -24.97 7.45
N TRP A 67 6.26 -25.04 8.00
CA TRP A 67 6.79 -26.26 8.65
C TRP A 67 6.18 -26.49 10.04
N PRO A 68 6.23 -25.54 11.00
CA PRO A 68 5.62 -25.74 12.32
C PRO A 68 4.10 -25.89 12.25
N ALA A 69 3.42 -25.18 11.34
CA ALA A 69 1.97 -25.32 11.16
C ALA A 69 1.55 -26.72 10.71
N ARG A 70 2.36 -27.40 9.88
CA ARG A 70 2.07 -28.79 9.45
C ARG A 70 2.20 -29.78 10.60
N GLN A 71 3.16 -29.58 11.50
CA GLN A 71 3.35 -30.46 12.65
C GLN A 71 2.18 -30.35 13.64
N ILE A 72 1.71 -29.13 13.91
CA ILE A 72 0.56 -28.90 14.80
C ILE A 72 -0.71 -29.55 14.23
N VAL A 73 -0.98 -29.39 12.92
CA VAL A 73 -2.13 -30.03 12.27
C VAL A 73 -2.01 -31.56 12.29
N ALA A 74 -0.80 -32.11 12.14
CA ALA A 74 -0.58 -33.56 12.22
C ALA A 74 -0.79 -34.12 13.65
N LEU A 75 -0.56 -33.32 14.69
CA LEU A 75 -0.82 -33.70 16.09
C LEU A 75 -2.29 -33.58 16.49
N LEU A 76 -3.08 -32.78 15.77
CA LEU A 76 -4.51 -32.57 15.98
C LEU A 76 -5.40 -33.56 15.20
N LYS A 77 -4.79 -34.38 14.34
CA LYS A 77 -5.48 -35.35 13.47
C LYS A 77 -5.33 -36.76 14.02
#